data_AF-A0A519KNA4-F1
#
_entry.id   AF-A0A519KNA4-F1
#
_cell.length_a   1.000
_cell.length_b   1.000
_cell.length_c   1.000
_cell.angle_alpha   90.00
_cell.angle_beta   90.00
_cell.angle_gamma   90.00
#
_symmetry.space_group_name_H-M   'P 1'
#
loop_
_entity.id
_entity.type
_entity.pdbx_description
1 polymer ?
#
loop_
_entity_poly.entity_id
_entity_poly.type
_entity_poly.pdbx_seq_one_letter_code
_entity_poly.pdbx_strand_id
1 'polypeptide(L)'
;MTGAVPALAQNTPAPAAAEGFAQSDASDPYLWLEEVEGERAMAWVRAHNERSLGVLQGDPRYDTLHQQALALVESRDRIPSPGFNRDGTVDNFWQDAEHVRGIWRRTTLDSYRTAT
;
A
#
# COMPACT_ATOMS: atom_id res chain seq x y z
N MET A 1 -66.86 24.56 27.20
CA MET A 1 -66.19 23.99 26.01
C MET A 1 -64.73 24.39 26.08
N THR A 2 -63.87 23.49 26.55
CA THR A 2 -62.41 23.72 26.57
C THR A 2 -61.76 22.35 26.44
N GLY A 3 -61.08 22.16 25.31
CA GLY A 3 -60.71 20.86 24.76
C GLY A 3 -59.55 20.17 25.49
N ALA A 4 -59.60 18.85 25.48
CA ALA A 4 -58.49 17.97 25.84
C ALA A 4 -57.44 17.99 24.72
N VAL A 5 -56.17 18.15 25.09
CA VAL A 5 -55.03 18.07 24.17
C VAL A 5 -54.57 16.62 24.13
N PRO A 6 -54.39 15.98 22.95
CA PRO A 6 -53.88 14.63 22.89
C PRO A 6 -52.35 14.63 23.06
N ALA A 7 -51.84 13.68 23.83
CA ALA A 7 -50.41 13.41 23.94
C ALA A 7 -49.92 12.70 22.67
N LEU A 8 -48.98 13.32 21.95
CA LEU A 8 -48.25 12.69 20.85
C LEU A 8 -47.21 11.72 21.43
N ALA A 9 -47.43 10.42 21.23
CA ALA A 9 -46.43 9.39 21.49
C ALA A 9 -45.26 9.57 20.51
N GLN A 10 -44.08 9.87 21.02
CA GLN A 10 -42.86 9.90 20.23
C GLN A 10 -42.36 8.47 20.02
N ASN A 11 -42.47 7.97 18.79
CA ASN A 11 -41.88 6.69 18.39
C ASN A 11 -40.46 6.97 17.86
N THR A 12 -39.45 6.81 18.72
CA THR A 12 -38.04 6.94 18.33
C THR A 12 -37.60 5.64 17.67
N PRO A 13 -37.24 5.60 16.37
CA PRO A 13 -36.64 4.40 15.80
C PRO A 13 -35.25 4.18 16.40
N ALA A 14 -34.94 2.94 16.73
CA ALA A 14 -33.61 2.53 17.20
C ALA A 14 -32.55 2.85 16.12
N PRO A 15 -31.31 3.19 16.50
CA PRO A 15 -30.25 3.42 15.52
C PRO A 15 -30.01 2.10 14.77
N ALA A 16 -30.14 2.15 13.44
CA ALA A 16 -29.78 1.05 12.57
C ALA A 16 -28.32 0.66 12.82
N ALA A 17 -28.08 -0.64 12.94
CA ALA A 17 -26.75 -1.20 13.05
C ALA A 17 -25.87 -0.68 11.90
N ALA A 18 -24.61 -0.37 12.21
CA ALA A 18 -23.64 0.13 11.26
C ALA A 18 -23.55 -0.77 10.02
N GLU A 19 -24.07 -0.29 8.89
CA GLU A 19 -23.81 -0.83 7.56
C GLU A 19 -22.40 -0.43 7.16
N GLY A 20 -21.43 -1.23 7.59
CA GLY A 20 -20.04 -1.02 7.28
C GLY A 20 -19.40 -2.30 6.79
N PHE A 21 -19.79 -2.77 5.60
CA PHE A 21 -18.98 -3.48 4.58
C PHE A 21 -19.85 -3.55 3.32
N ALA A 22 -19.28 -3.32 2.14
CA ALA A 22 -20.01 -3.37 0.88
C ALA A 22 -20.74 -4.72 0.74
N GLN A 23 -22.08 -4.69 0.66
CA GLN A 23 -22.82 -5.84 0.18
C GLN A 23 -22.55 -5.93 -1.32
N SER A 24 -21.87 -6.99 -1.76
CA SER A 24 -21.76 -7.30 -3.19
C SER A 24 -23.18 -7.55 -3.71
N ASP A 25 -23.79 -6.53 -4.32
CA ASP A 25 -25.08 -6.65 -4.97
C ASP A 25 -25.02 -7.76 -6.02
N ALA A 26 -26.16 -8.44 -6.24
CA ALA A 26 -26.32 -9.43 -7.30
C ALA A 26 -26.14 -8.85 -8.74
N SER A 27 -25.71 -7.59 -8.86
CA SER A 27 -25.49 -6.87 -10.11
C SER A 27 -24.02 -6.56 -10.41
N ASP A 28 -23.04 -6.98 -9.60
CA ASP A 28 -21.62 -6.73 -9.90
C ASP A 28 -21.05 -7.70 -10.96
N PRO A 29 -20.82 -7.24 -12.21
CA PRO A 29 -20.27 -8.10 -13.27
C PRO A 29 -18.79 -8.49 -13.02
N TYR A 30 -18.14 -7.86 -12.03
CA TYR A 30 -16.72 -8.03 -11.71
C TYR A 30 -16.46 -8.74 -10.39
N LEU A 31 -17.49 -9.28 -9.73
CA LEU A 31 -17.36 -9.99 -8.44
C LEU A 31 -16.26 -11.08 -8.44
N TRP A 32 -16.05 -11.72 -9.58
CA TRP A 32 -15.01 -12.75 -9.78
C TRP A 32 -13.56 -12.22 -9.70
N LEU A 33 -13.34 -10.90 -9.73
CA LEU A 33 -12.02 -10.31 -9.47
C LEU A 33 -11.64 -10.36 -7.99
N GLU A 34 -12.60 -10.58 -7.08
CA GLU A 34 -12.33 -10.72 -5.65
C GLU A 34 -11.64 -12.04 -5.30
N GLU A 35 -11.80 -13.07 -6.15
CA GLU A 35 -10.99 -14.28 -6.09
C GLU A 35 -9.59 -13.97 -6.65
N VAL A 36 -8.76 -13.32 -5.84
CA VAL A 36 -7.45 -12.74 -6.25
C VAL A 36 -6.50 -13.73 -6.92
N GLU A 37 -6.58 -15.01 -6.56
CA GLU A 37 -5.78 -16.10 -7.15
C GLU A 37 -6.55 -16.94 -8.16
N GLY A 38 -7.83 -16.61 -8.40
CA GLY A 38 -8.72 -17.33 -9.30
C GLY A 38 -8.26 -17.27 -10.74
N GLU A 39 -8.47 -18.37 -11.49
CA GLU A 39 -7.97 -18.50 -12.87
C GLU A 39 -8.48 -17.36 -13.78
N ARG A 40 -9.77 -17.03 -13.67
CA ARG A 40 -10.41 -15.95 -14.44
C ARG A 40 -9.80 -14.59 -14.08
N ALA A 41 -9.67 -14.28 -12.79
CA ALA A 41 -9.05 -13.06 -12.26
C ALA A 41 -7.63 -12.90 -12.82
N MET A 42 -6.81 -13.93 -12.69
CA MET A 42 -5.43 -13.91 -13.16
C MET A 42 -5.31 -13.83 -14.69
N ALA A 43 -6.23 -14.43 -15.45
CA ALA A 43 -6.26 -14.29 -16.90
C ALA A 43 -6.55 -12.83 -17.31
N TRP A 44 -7.49 -12.18 -16.63
CA TRP A 44 -7.80 -10.78 -16.85
C TRP A 44 -6.63 -9.87 -16.48
N VAL A 45 -5.98 -10.10 -15.33
CA VAL A 45 -4.79 -9.33 -14.91
C VAL A 45 -3.69 -9.44 -15.96
N ARG A 46 -3.38 -10.64 -16.45
CA ARG A 46 -2.37 -10.85 -17.51
C ARG A 46 -2.69 -10.04 -18.77
N ALA A 47 -3.93 -10.10 -19.26
CA ALA A 47 -4.35 -9.35 -20.44
C ALA A 47 -4.30 -7.83 -20.25
N HIS A 48 -4.55 -7.35 -19.02
CA HIS A 48 -4.46 -5.93 -18.69
C HIS A 48 -3.01 -5.47 -18.55
N ASN A 49 -2.16 -6.29 -17.95
CA ASN A 49 -0.72 -6.04 -17.83
C ASN A 49 -0.05 -6.01 -19.20
N GLU A 50 -0.37 -6.95 -20.10
CA GLU A 50 0.19 -6.95 -21.46
C GLU A 50 -0.13 -5.64 -22.19
N ARG A 51 -1.38 -5.18 -22.09
CA ARG A 51 -1.82 -3.91 -22.69
C ARG A 51 -1.09 -2.71 -22.10
N SER A 52 -1.03 -2.61 -20.78
CA SER A 52 -0.43 -1.44 -20.12
C SER A 52 1.08 -1.41 -20.27
N LEU A 53 1.75 -2.56 -20.14
CA LEU A 53 3.19 -2.70 -20.40
C LEU A 53 3.52 -2.38 -21.85
N GLY A 54 2.71 -2.85 -22.82
CA GLY A 54 2.90 -2.51 -24.23
C GLY A 54 2.84 -1.00 -24.50
N VAL A 55 1.93 -0.28 -23.84
CA VAL A 55 1.86 1.19 -23.93
C VAL A 55 3.08 1.85 -23.29
N LEU A 56 3.48 1.43 -22.09
CA LEU A 56 4.59 2.04 -21.35
C LEU A 56 5.94 1.76 -21.99
N GLN A 57 6.23 0.49 -22.30
CA GLN A 57 7.49 0.04 -22.90
C GLN A 57 7.61 0.42 -24.38
N GLY A 58 6.48 0.69 -25.05
CA GLY A 58 6.48 1.24 -26.41
C GLY A 58 6.89 2.71 -26.50
N ASP A 59 6.92 3.46 -25.39
CA ASP A 59 7.44 4.83 -25.36
C ASP A 59 8.97 4.82 -25.47
N PRO A 60 9.58 5.51 -26.45
CA PRO A 60 11.04 5.55 -26.63
C PRO A 60 11.81 6.06 -25.40
N ARG A 61 11.14 6.77 -24.48
CA ARG A 61 11.75 7.28 -23.25
C ARG A 61 11.85 6.21 -22.15
N TYR A 62 11.10 5.12 -22.25
CA TYR A 62 10.96 4.12 -21.19
C TYR A 62 12.31 3.57 -20.73
N ASP A 63 13.12 3.05 -21.65
CA ASP A 63 14.39 2.39 -21.29
C ASP A 63 15.34 3.35 -20.57
N THR A 64 15.43 4.60 -21.03
CA THR A 64 16.30 5.60 -20.40
C THR A 64 15.82 5.92 -18.98
N LEU A 65 14.52 6.16 -18.81
CA LEU A 65 13.95 6.47 -17.49
C LEU A 65 14.06 5.27 -16.53
N HIS A 66 13.84 4.06 -17.03
CA HIS A 66 13.98 2.83 -16.26
C HIS A 66 15.41 2.65 -15.75
N GLN A 67 16.42 2.79 -16.62
CA GLN A 67 17.83 2.67 -16.23
C GLN A 67 18.25 3.76 -15.23
N GLN A 68 17.80 5.00 -15.42
CA GLN A 68 18.08 6.08 -14.47
C GLN A 68 17.45 5.82 -13.09
N ALA A 69 16.18 5.37 -13.06
CA ALA A 69 15.50 5.02 -11.83
C ALA A 69 16.18 3.83 -11.13
N LEU A 70 16.57 2.81 -11.90
CA LEU A 70 17.26 1.63 -11.38
C LEU A 70 18.61 2.03 -10.74
N ALA A 71 19.43 2.81 -11.44
CA ALA A 71 20.70 3.30 -10.92
C ALA A 71 20.55 4.11 -9.63
N LEU A 72 19.48 4.90 -9.50
CA LEU A 72 19.18 5.65 -8.28
C LEU A 72 18.77 4.73 -7.13
N VAL A 73 17.89 3.77 -7.38
CA VAL A 73 17.39 2.83 -6.35
C VAL A 73 18.50 1.92 -5.84
N GLU A 74 19.38 1.47 -6.74
CA GLU A 74 20.52 0.59 -6.45
C GLU A 74 21.77 1.34 -5.95
N SER A 75 21.75 2.68 -5.95
CA SER A 75 22.90 3.49 -5.55
C SER A 75 23.33 3.23 -4.10
N ARG A 76 24.64 3.04 -3.92
CA ARG A 76 25.27 2.91 -2.60
C ARG A 76 25.65 4.26 -1.97
N ASP A 77 25.43 5.37 -2.68
CA ASP A 77 25.75 6.73 -2.21
C ASP A 77 24.63 7.34 -1.37
N ARG A 78 23.49 6.65 -1.22
CA ARG A 78 22.38 7.09 -0.37
C ARG A 78 22.80 7.10 1.09
N ILE A 79 22.44 8.17 1.80
CA ILE A 79 22.60 8.26 3.26
C ILE A 79 21.51 7.40 3.92
N PRO A 80 21.87 6.30 4.63
CA PRO A 80 20.89 5.51 5.37
C PRO A 80 20.38 6.33 6.57
N SER A 81 19.06 6.30 6.80
CA SER A 81 18.47 6.95 7.97
C SER A 81 18.78 6.12 9.24
N PRO A 82 19.47 6.69 10.25
CA PRO A 82 19.79 5.98 11.48
C PRO A 82 18.60 5.99 12.47
N GLY A 83 18.28 4.83 13.01
CA GLY A 83 17.42 4.68 14.19
C GLY A 83 18.26 4.52 15.45
N PHE A 84 18.11 5.42 16.42
CA PHE A 84 18.83 5.36 17.70
C PHE A 84 17.98 4.64 18.75
N ASN A 85 18.51 3.56 19.31
CA ASN A 85 17.82 2.74 20.30
C ASN A 85 18.26 3.09 21.73
N ARG A 86 17.41 2.78 22.72
CA ARG A 86 17.71 3.04 24.14
C ARG A 86 18.85 2.20 24.71
N ASP A 87 19.15 1.06 24.08
CA ASP A 87 20.23 0.16 24.45
C ASP A 87 21.61 0.59 23.91
N GLY A 88 21.70 1.76 23.26
CA GLY A 88 22.94 2.30 22.71
C GLY A 88 23.29 1.75 21.32
N THR A 89 22.39 1.01 20.68
CA THR A 89 22.57 0.57 19.29
C THR A 89 22.01 1.57 18.28
N VAL A 90 22.56 1.54 17.07
CA VAL A 90 22.09 2.30 15.91
C VAL A 90 21.75 1.32 14.80
N ASP A 91 20.53 1.40 14.31
CA ASP A 91 20.03 0.55 13.25
C ASP A 91 19.76 1.33 11.97
N ASN A 92 19.81 0.65 10.83
CA ASN A 92 19.22 1.15 9.59
C ASN A 92 18.74 0.00 8.71
N PHE A 93 17.81 0.31 7.82
CA PHE A 93 17.40 -0.58 6.74
C PHE A 93 18.09 -0.17 5.44
N TRP A 94 18.63 -1.16 4.73
CA TRP A 94 19.39 -0.93 3.51
C TRP A 94 18.91 -1.80 2.35
N GLN A 95 18.81 -1.20 1.16
CA GLN A 95 18.52 -1.87 -0.11
C GLN A 95 19.51 -1.42 -1.18
N ASP A 96 19.97 -2.35 -1.99
CA ASP A 96 20.81 -2.14 -3.17
C ASP A 96 20.59 -3.29 -4.17
N ALA A 97 21.38 -3.34 -5.25
CA ALA A 97 21.32 -4.40 -6.25
C ALA A 97 21.55 -5.81 -5.68
N GLU A 98 22.31 -5.94 -4.58
CA GLU A 98 22.61 -7.22 -3.92
C GLU A 98 21.49 -7.59 -2.92
N HIS A 99 20.90 -6.59 -2.26
CA HIS A 99 19.90 -6.72 -1.21
C HIS A 99 18.57 -6.09 -1.66
N VAL A 100 17.96 -6.64 -2.71
CA VAL A 100 16.72 -6.10 -3.32
C VAL A 100 15.55 -6.03 -2.33
N ARG A 101 15.38 -7.07 -1.49
CA ARG A 101 14.37 -7.10 -0.40
C ARG A 101 14.81 -6.35 0.86
N GLY A 102 16.07 -5.89 0.85
CA GLY A 102 16.73 -5.17 1.91
C GLY A 102 17.24 -6.02 3.06
N ILE A 103 18.09 -5.39 3.88
CA ILE A 103 18.68 -5.95 5.09
C ILE A 103 18.57 -4.97 6.24
N TRP A 104 18.38 -5.51 7.43
CA TRP A 104 18.52 -4.77 8.68
C TRP A 104 19.98 -4.78 9.10
N ARG A 105 20.56 -3.60 9.30
CA ARG A 105 21.94 -3.41 9.75
C ARG A 105 21.92 -2.81 11.15
N ARG A 106 22.85 -3.25 12.00
CA ARG A 106 23.01 -2.78 13.37
C ARG A 106 24.48 -2.50 13.66
N THR A 107 24.73 -1.41 14.38
CA THR A 107 26.04 -1.09 14.96
C THR A 107 25.86 -0.48 16.36
N THR A 108 26.96 -0.22 17.07
CA THR A 108 26.94 0.54 18.33
C THR A 108 27.02 2.04 18.05
N LEU A 109 26.52 2.86 18.97
CA LEU A 109 26.63 4.31 18.87
C LEU A 109 28.09 4.80 18.81
N ASP A 110 29.00 4.12 19.50
CA ASP A 110 30.43 4.46 19.48
C ASP A 110 31.06 4.17 18.11
N SER A 111 30.77 3.01 17.52
CA SER A 111 31.19 2.66 16.16
C SER A 111 30.57 3.60 15.12
N TYR A 112 29.30 3.97 15.28
CA TYR A 112 28.62 4.90 14.38
C TYR A 112 29.26 6.30 14.35
N ARG A 113 29.89 6.73 15.45
CA ARG A 113 30.52 8.05 15.58
C ARG A 113 31.93 8.12 15.00
N THR A 114 32.55 7.00 14.65
CA THR A 114 33.90 7.04 14.08
C THR A 114 33.83 7.65 12.67
N ALA A 115 34.71 8.60 12.38
CA ALA A 115 34.88 9.09 11.01
C ALA A 115 35.22 7.90 10.10
N THR A 116 34.45 7.73 9.03
CA THR A 116 34.73 6.75 7.99
C THR A 116 35.50 7.42 6.86
#